data_AF-A0A803P611-F1
#
_entry.id   AF-A0A803P611-F1
#
_cell.length_a   1.000
_cell.length_b   1.000
_cell.length_c   1.000
_cell.angle_alpha   90.00
_cell.angle_beta   90.00
_cell.angle_gamma   90.00
#
_symmetry.space_group_name_H-M   'P 1'
#
loop_
_entity.id
_entity.type
_entity.pdbx_description
1 polymer ?
#
loop_
_entity_poly.entity_id
_entity_poly.type
_entity_poly.pdbx_seq_one_letter_code
_entity_poly.pdbx_strand_id
1 'polypeptide(L)'
;MAEGANRKISAASARAHTRRPNNNNTSFHFPTGMLKKVLALLFVGILAWAYQAIQPPPPKICGSPEGPAITSPRIKLSDGRHLAYIENGVSKDSAKHKLVFVHGFDCCRHDSLAKYLSPDLIEELGLYIVSFDRPGYGESDPNPNRTVKSMASDIEELADQLKLGSKFYVVGFSLGGQVIWSVLKYIPHRVAGAALIAPVFNHWWTGFPANLSKEVFEQQTPCSDRWALRVAHYIPWLTYWWNTQNWFPYMSAVAHSPDILSSQDREIVMLPLRQARKTYMVHANHFIKAPFFFFYLF
;
A
#
# COMPACT_ATOMS: atom_id res chain seq x y z
N MET A 1 -94.58 41.44 -57.96
CA MET A 1 -94.84 40.00 -57.72
C MET A 1 -93.51 39.41 -57.27
N ALA A 2 -93.28 39.27 -55.96
CA ALA A 2 -93.59 38.05 -55.16
C ALA A 2 -92.71 36.88 -55.63
N GLU A 3 -91.96 36.12 -54.84
CA GLU A 3 -91.69 35.87 -53.41
C GLU A 3 -90.35 35.07 -53.41
N GLY A 4 -89.46 35.11 -52.41
CA GLY A 4 -89.59 34.30 -51.20
C GLY A 4 -88.44 33.29 -51.06
N ALA A 5 -87.51 33.60 -50.12
CA ALA A 5 -86.71 32.74 -49.25
C ALA A 5 -86.10 31.40 -49.74
N ASN A 6 -84.79 31.20 -49.47
CA ASN A 6 -84.39 30.39 -48.30
C ASN A 6 -82.88 30.50 -47.98
N ARG A 7 -82.55 31.02 -46.79
CA ARG A 7 -81.22 30.99 -46.17
C ARG A 7 -81.04 29.63 -45.50
N LYS A 8 -80.04 28.84 -45.91
CA LYS A 8 -79.48 27.74 -45.10
C LYS A 8 -78.13 28.19 -44.54
N ILE A 9 -78.14 28.61 -43.28
CA ILE A 9 -76.93 28.83 -42.48
C ILE A 9 -76.55 27.47 -41.87
N SER A 10 -75.46 26.88 -42.35
CA SER A 10 -74.90 25.64 -41.81
C SER A 10 -74.31 25.89 -40.42
N ALA A 11 -74.78 25.14 -39.43
CA ALA A 11 -74.32 25.18 -38.04
C ALA A 11 -72.96 24.48 -37.84
N ALA A 12 -71.98 24.80 -38.69
CA ALA A 12 -70.65 24.18 -38.67
C ALA A 12 -69.49 25.21 -38.59
N SER A 13 -69.77 26.48 -38.29
CA SER A 13 -68.74 27.54 -38.26
C SER A 13 -68.73 28.40 -36.99
N ALA A 14 -69.20 27.88 -35.86
CA ALA A 14 -69.27 28.62 -34.59
C ALA A 14 -68.56 27.94 -33.40
N ARG A 15 -67.44 27.25 -33.65
CA ARG A 15 -66.49 26.81 -32.59
C ARG A 15 -65.05 26.89 -33.08
N ALA A 16 -64.61 28.08 -33.48
CA ALA A 16 -63.22 28.31 -33.86
C ALA A 16 -62.69 29.66 -33.36
N HIS A 17 -63.17 30.19 -32.23
CA HIS A 17 -62.59 31.39 -31.64
C HIS A 17 -62.74 31.38 -30.11
N THR A 18 -61.90 30.60 -29.43
CA THR A 18 -61.33 30.92 -28.09
C THR A 18 -60.40 29.78 -27.67
N ARG A 19 -59.22 29.70 -28.27
CA ARG A 19 -58.07 29.08 -27.62
C ARG A 19 -56.84 29.91 -27.98
N ARG A 20 -56.57 30.96 -27.20
CA ARG A 20 -55.26 31.60 -27.20
C ARG A 20 -54.23 30.51 -26.88
N PRO A 21 -53.16 30.33 -27.67
CA PRO A 21 -52.05 29.53 -27.21
C PRO A 21 -51.43 30.29 -26.04
N ASN A 22 -51.56 29.74 -24.84
CA ASN A 22 -50.80 30.23 -23.70
C ASN A 22 -49.34 29.81 -23.96
N ASN A 23 -48.60 30.65 -24.69
CA ASN A 23 -47.17 30.50 -24.93
C ASN A 23 -46.42 30.92 -23.65
N ASN A 24 -46.64 30.18 -22.56
CA ASN A 24 -45.73 30.16 -21.43
C ASN A 24 -44.55 29.25 -21.78
N ASN A 25 -43.78 29.65 -22.81
CA ASN A 25 -42.40 29.21 -22.91
C ASN A 25 -41.62 30.01 -21.86
N THR A 26 -41.70 29.57 -20.61
CA THR A 26 -40.72 29.94 -19.61
C THR A 26 -39.41 29.27 -20.02
N SER A 27 -38.67 29.88 -20.95
CA SER A 27 -37.26 29.60 -21.08
C SER A 27 -36.63 30.08 -19.77
N PHE A 28 -36.29 29.11 -18.91
CA PHE A 28 -35.47 29.37 -17.73
C PHE A 28 -34.10 29.86 -18.22
N HIS A 29 -33.97 31.16 -18.48
CA HIS A 29 -32.69 31.80 -18.69
C HIS A 29 -31.97 31.83 -17.34
N PHE A 30 -31.20 30.79 -17.05
CA PHE A 30 -30.23 30.84 -15.97
C PHE A 30 -29.29 32.03 -16.24
N PRO A 31 -29.13 32.99 -15.30
CA PRO A 31 -28.17 34.07 -15.45
C PRO A 31 -26.79 33.45 -15.74
N THR A 32 -26.13 33.88 -16.81
CA THR A 32 -24.86 33.30 -17.28
C THR A 32 -23.78 33.29 -16.19
N GLY A 33 -23.84 34.23 -15.24
CA GLY A 33 -22.98 34.27 -14.06
C GLY A 33 -23.33 33.24 -12.97
N MET A 34 -24.60 32.84 -12.86
CA MET A 34 -25.05 31.82 -11.90
C MET A 34 -24.68 30.41 -12.36
N LEU A 35 -24.82 30.10 -13.66
CA LEU A 35 -24.39 28.81 -14.22
C LEU A 35 -22.87 28.61 -14.04
N LYS A 36 -22.07 29.64 -14.30
CA LYS A 36 -20.60 29.59 -14.07
C LYS A 36 -20.26 29.31 -12.60
N LYS A 37 -20.95 29.95 -11.65
CA LYS A 37 -20.76 29.70 -10.21
C LYS A 37 -21.16 28.29 -9.80
N VAL A 38 -22.28 27.79 -10.31
CA VAL A 38 -22.73 26.40 -10.06
C VAL A 38 -21.73 25.39 -10.62
N LEU A 39 -21.27 25.59 -11.85
CA LEU A 39 -20.24 24.73 -12.46
C LEU A 39 -18.92 24.77 -11.69
N ALA A 40 -18.50 25.94 -11.20
CA ALA A 40 -17.30 26.07 -10.37
C ALA A 40 -17.46 25.35 -9.02
N LEU A 41 -18.62 25.47 -8.36
CA LEU A 41 -18.89 24.75 -7.11
C LEU A 41 -18.94 23.24 -7.32
N LEU A 42 -19.56 22.77 -8.40
CA LEU A 42 -19.57 21.35 -8.78
C LEU A 42 -18.14 20.85 -9.04
N PHE A 43 -17.34 21.63 -9.76
CA PHE A 43 -15.95 21.29 -10.03
C PHE A 43 -15.12 21.19 -8.74
N VAL A 44 -15.24 22.15 -7.82
CA VAL A 44 -14.58 22.09 -6.51
C VAL A 44 -15.08 20.89 -5.70
N GLY A 45 -16.39 20.60 -5.73
CA GLY A 45 -16.96 19.43 -5.08
C GLY A 45 -16.40 18.12 -5.64
N ILE A 46 -16.27 17.99 -6.96
CA ILE A 46 -15.67 16.84 -7.63
C ILE A 46 -14.18 16.71 -7.25
N LEU A 47 -13.43 17.80 -7.20
CA LEU A 47 -12.02 17.79 -6.79
C LEU A 47 -11.87 17.37 -5.33
N ALA A 48 -12.71 17.89 -4.42
CA ALA A 48 -12.69 17.51 -3.02
C ALA A 48 -13.04 16.02 -2.84
N TRP A 49 -14.07 15.54 -3.55
CA TRP A 49 -14.44 14.13 -3.55
C TRP A 49 -13.32 13.25 -4.10
N ALA A 50 -12.72 13.62 -5.23
CA ALA A 50 -11.60 12.90 -5.83
C ALA A 50 -10.41 12.86 -4.87
N TYR A 51 -10.07 13.97 -4.22
CA TYR A 51 -9.03 14.03 -3.21
C TYR A 51 -9.31 13.07 -2.04
N GLN A 52 -10.53 13.06 -1.50
CA GLN A 52 -10.90 12.12 -0.44
C GLN A 52 -10.83 10.66 -0.90
N ALA A 53 -11.24 10.37 -2.14
CA ALA A 53 -11.21 9.02 -2.70
C ALA A 53 -9.79 8.47 -2.91
N ILE A 54 -8.79 9.33 -3.10
CA ILE A 54 -7.39 8.92 -3.27
C ILE A 54 -6.61 8.81 -1.96
N GLN A 55 -7.12 9.36 -0.85
CA GLN A 55 -6.44 9.26 0.43
C GLN A 55 -6.71 7.90 1.10
N PRO A 56 -5.69 7.25 1.68
CA PRO A 56 -5.92 6.11 2.54
C PRO A 56 -6.72 6.51 3.79
N PRO A 57 -7.52 5.59 4.37
CA PRO A 57 -8.08 5.82 5.69
C PRO A 57 -6.94 5.98 6.71
N PRO A 58 -7.14 6.80 7.77
CA PRO A 58 -6.18 6.90 8.85
C PRO A 58 -5.84 5.51 9.43
N PRO A 59 -4.56 5.22 9.71
CA PRO A 59 -4.15 3.95 10.26
C PRO A 59 -4.72 3.77 11.68
N LYS A 60 -5.24 2.58 11.97
CA LYS A 60 -5.73 2.23 13.31
C LYS A 60 -4.55 1.88 14.20
N ILE A 61 -4.14 2.81 15.04
CA ILE A 61 -2.99 2.65 15.94
C ILE A 61 -3.29 1.60 17.01
N CYS A 62 -2.41 0.61 17.16
CA CYS A 62 -2.55 -0.43 18.17
C CYS A 62 -2.55 0.16 19.60
N GLY A 63 -3.57 -0.22 20.38
CA GLY A 63 -3.79 0.29 21.75
C GLY A 63 -4.57 1.61 21.83
N SER A 64 -4.98 2.20 20.70
CA SER A 64 -5.96 3.31 20.71
C SER A 64 -7.40 2.78 20.94
N PRO A 65 -8.37 3.63 21.35
CA PRO A 65 -9.74 3.18 21.66
C PRO A 65 -10.44 2.39 20.54
N GLU A 66 -10.15 2.70 19.28
CA GLU A 66 -10.69 2.00 18.09
C GLU A 66 -9.64 1.13 17.38
N GLY A 67 -8.46 1.00 17.98
CA GLY A 67 -7.33 0.28 17.44
C GLY A 67 -7.29 -1.20 17.85
N PRO A 68 -6.51 -2.04 17.13
CA PRO A 68 -6.25 -3.40 17.56
C PRO A 68 -5.57 -3.44 18.94
N ALA A 69 -5.79 -4.52 19.69
CA ALA A 69 -5.10 -4.73 20.95
C ALA A 69 -3.60 -4.95 20.74
N ILE A 70 -2.81 -4.55 21.73
CA ILE A 70 -1.36 -4.83 21.78
C ILE A 70 -1.19 -6.20 22.42
N THR A 71 -0.50 -7.09 21.72
CA THR A 71 -0.28 -8.48 22.17
C THR A 71 1.19 -8.85 22.22
N SER A 72 2.10 -8.02 21.68
CA SER A 72 3.53 -8.29 21.67
C SER A 72 4.36 -7.20 22.36
N PRO A 73 5.59 -7.55 22.80
CA PRO A 73 6.56 -6.57 23.25
C PRO A 73 6.77 -5.50 22.18
N ARG A 74 6.90 -4.25 22.64
CA ARG A 74 7.20 -3.12 21.78
C ARG A 74 8.26 -2.24 22.42
N ILE A 75 9.14 -1.70 21.60
CA ILE A 75 10.01 -0.59 22.00
C ILE A 75 9.40 0.73 21.56
N LYS A 76 9.73 1.82 22.26
CA LYS A 76 9.35 3.18 21.86
C LYS A 76 10.56 3.88 21.29
N LEU A 77 10.48 4.27 20.02
CA LEU A 77 11.51 5.04 19.31
C LEU A 77 11.60 6.47 19.84
N SER A 78 12.71 7.13 19.52
CA SER A 78 13.00 8.52 19.89
C SER A 78 11.96 9.52 19.37
N ASP A 79 11.33 9.22 18.23
CA ASP A 79 10.25 10.02 17.64
C ASP A 79 8.85 9.71 18.22
N GLY A 80 8.77 8.80 19.19
CA GLY A 80 7.56 8.43 19.90
C GLY A 80 6.77 7.26 19.30
N ARG A 81 7.11 6.80 18.08
CA ARG A 81 6.52 5.60 17.47
C ARG A 81 6.92 4.33 18.23
N HIS A 82 6.10 3.30 18.15
CA HIS A 82 6.41 1.97 18.68
C HIS A 82 6.78 0.99 17.57
N LEU A 83 7.78 0.14 17.84
CA LEU A 83 8.04 -1.05 17.02
C LEU A 83 7.73 -2.31 17.82
N ALA A 84 6.83 -3.14 17.29
CA ALA A 84 6.56 -4.46 17.81
C ALA A 84 7.57 -5.48 17.30
N TYR A 85 8.00 -6.39 18.17
CA TYR A 85 9.02 -7.36 17.83
C TYR A 85 8.82 -8.69 18.55
N ILE A 86 9.55 -9.71 18.09
CA ILE A 86 9.71 -11.01 18.75
C ILE A 86 11.19 -11.38 18.82
N GLU A 87 11.54 -12.17 19.83
CA GLU A 87 12.87 -12.74 20.03
C GLU A 87 12.79 -14.25 19.81
N ASN A 88 13.71 -14.82 19.04
CA ASN A 88 13.81 -16.25 18.76
C ASN A 88 15.26 -16.73 18.89
N GLY A 89 15.43 -18.03 19.12
CA GLY A 89 16.73 -18.69 19.21
C GLY A 89 17.29 -18.77 20.62
N VAL A 90 18.62 -18.83 20.74
CA VAL A 90 19.29 -18.96 22.06
C VAL A 90 19.12 -17.68 22.88
N SER A 91 19.38 -17.73 24.18
CA SER A 91 19.28 -16.53 25.03
C SER A 91 20.28 -15.46 24.59
N LYS A 92 19.88 -14.18 24.71
CA LYS A 92 20.71 -13.04 24.30
C LYS A 92 22.08 -12.99 24.98
N ASP A 93 22.18 -13.51 26.20
CA ASP A 93 23.40 -13.48 27.00
C ASP A 93 24.40 -14.59 26.60
N SER A 94 23.93 -15.70 26.04
CA SER A 94 24.78 -16.79 25.53
C SER A 94 24.98 -16.75 24.02
N ALA A 95 24.29 -15.86 23.31
CA ALA A 95 24.34 -15.75 21.87
C ALA A 95 25.74 -15.39 21.34
N LYS A 96 26.22 -16.18 20.37
CA LYS A 96 27.44 -15.87 19.59
C LYS A 96 27.15 -14.82 18.52
N HIS A 97 25.96 -14.89 17.92
CA HIS A 97 25.53 -13.99 16.87
C HIS A 97 24.15 -13.40 17.19
N LYS A 98 24.05 -12.08 17.15
CA LYS A 98 22.80 -11.33 17.35
C LYS A 98 22.36 -10.74 16.03
N LEU A 99 21.13 -11.06 15.62
CA LEU A 99 20.61 -10.76 14.29
C LEU A 99 19.34 -9.94 14.39
N VAL A 100 19.21 -8.95 13.51
CA VAL A 100 17.93 -8.29 13.22
C VAL A 100 17.45 -8.77 11.85
N PHE A 101 16.28 -9.42 11.83
CA PHE A 101 15.62 -9.89 10.62
C PHE A 101 14.56 -8.89 10.17
N VAL A 102 14.62 -8.49 8.90
CA VAL A 102 13.68 -7.57 8.25
C VAL A 102 12.77 -8.35 7.30
N HIS A 103 11.49 -8.43 7.64
CA HIS A 103 10.51 -9.19 6.85
C HIS A 103 10.16 -8.51 5.51
N GLY A 104 9.66 -9.32 4.57
CA GLY A 104 9.24 -8.89 3.24
C GLY A 104 7.91 -8.11 3.22
N PHE A 105 7.42 -7.92 2.00
CA PHE A 105 6.06 -7.42 1.78
C PHE A 105 5.04 -8.43 2.30
N ASP A 106 3.94 -7.94 2.88
CA ASP A 106 2.81 -8.79 3.29
C ASP A 106 3.20 -9.90 4.32
N CYS A 107 4.27 -9.62 5.06
CA CYS A 107 4.75 -10.39 6.21
C CYS A 107 4.61 -9.56 7.50
N CYS A 108 4.94 -10.18 8.63
CA CYS A 108 5.02 -9.54 9.95
C CYS A 108 6.21 -10.08 10.75
N ARG A 109 6.38 -9.60 11.98
CA ARG A 109 7.40 -10.05 12.94
C ARG A 109 7.43 -11.57 13.10
N HIS A 110 6.28 -12.23 12.98
CA HIS A 110 6.21 -13.69 13.11
C HIS A 110 6.85 -14.42 11.92
N ASP A 111 6.99 -13.84 10.74
CA ASP A 111 7.66 -14.44 9.57
C ASP A 111 9.18 -14.37 9.69
N SER A 112 9.69 -14.64 10.89
CA SER A 112 11.10 -14.62 11.27
C SER A 112 11.90 -15.69 10.56
N LEU A 113 13.19 -15.42 10.31
CA LEU A 113 14.16 -16.39 9.80
C LEU A 113 14.19 -17.69 10.62
N ALA A 114 13.95 -17.59 11.93
CA ALA A 114 13.95 -18.75 12.84
C ALA A 114 12.95 -19.85 12.43
N LYS A 115 11.87 -19.50 11.70
CA LYS A 115 10.89 -20.50 11.19
C LYS A 115 11.47 -21.41 10.10
N TYR A 116 12.55 -20.99 9.45
CA TYR A 116 13.15 -21.68 8.31
C TYR A 116 14.46 -22.40 8.69
N LEU A 117 14.89 -22.30 9.94
CA LEU A 117 16.10 -22.95 10.46
C LEU A 117 15.72 -24.05 11.45
N SER A 118 16.50 -25.14 11.48
CA SER A 118 16.32 -26.16 12.52
C SER A 118 16.76 -25.61 13.89
N PRO A 119 16.16 -26.07 15.00
CA PRO A 119 16.62 -25.73 16.36
C PRO A 119 18.11 -26.04 16.57
N ASP A 120 18.58 -27.20 16.10
CA ASP A 120 19.98 -27.62 16.22
C ASP A 120 20.94 -26.63 15.55
N LEU A 121 20.59 -26.11 14.36
CA LEU A 121 21.42 -25.14 13.65
C LEU A 121 21.43 -23.78 14.36
N ILE A 122 20.29 -23.38 14.93
CA ILE A 122 20.18 -22.15 15.73
C ILE A 122 21.07 -22.26 16.98
N GLU A 123 21.08 -23.40 17.66
CA GLU A 123 21.91 -23.65 18.84
C GLU A 123 23.39 -23.75 18.50
N GLU A 124 23.76 -24.52 17.47
CA GLU A 124 25.14 -24.71 17.00
C GLU A 124 25.82 -23.35 16.70
N LEU A 125 25.12 -22.53 15.91
CA LEU A 125 25.57 -21.19 15.54
C LEU A 125 25.36 -20.16 16.66
N GLY A 126 24.64 -20.50 17.73
CA GLY A 126 24.35 -19.59 18.84
C GLY A 126 23.61 -18.32 18.39
N LEU A 127 22.57 -18.49 17.56
CA LEU A 127 21.81 -17.38 16.98
C LEU A 127 20.75 -16.86 17.94
N TYR A 128 20.81 -15.56 18.23
CA TYR A 128 19.70 -14.80 18.81
C TYR A 128 19.12 -13.87 17.73
N ILE A 129 17.85 -14.08 17.39
CA ILE A 129 17.19 -13.48 16.24
C ILE A 129 16.06 -12.58 16.73
N VAL A 130 16.15 -11.29 16.41
CA VAL A 130 15.07 -10.32 16.60
C VAL A 130 14.38 -10.11 15.26
N SER A 131 13.07 -10.34 15.21
CA SER A 131 12.24 -9.99 14.06
C SER A 131 11.20 -8.97 14.50
N PHE A 132 11.01 -7.91 13.72
CA PHE A 132 10.15 -6.79 14.10
C PHE A 132 9.17 -6.44 12.98
N ASP A 133 8.01 -5.92 13.35
CA ASP A 133 7.06 -5.38 12.40
C ASP A 133 7.60 -4.06 11.86
N ARG A 134 7.80 -3.96 10.55
CA ARG A 134 8.18 -2.70 9.91
C ARG A 134 7.12 -1.62 10.19
N PRO A 135 7.46 -0.31 10.14
CA PRO A 135 6.50 0.76 10.36
C PRO A 135 5.26 0.61 9.47
N GLY A 136 4.07 0.61 10.09
CA GLY A 136 2.80 0.36 9.42
C GLY A 136 2.48 -1.11 9.13
N TYR A 137 3.17 -2.06 9.76
CA TYR A 137 2.84 -3.48 9.76
C TYR A 137 2.52 -3.95 11.18
N GLY A 138 1.71 -5.00 11.27
CA GLY A 138 1.38 -5.68 12.53
C GLY A 138 0.99 -4.71 13.64
N GLU A 139 1.79 -4.69 14.71
CA GLU A 139 1.56 -3.84 15.90
C GLU A 139 2.52 -2.65 16.03
N SER A 140 3.30 -2.38 14.98
CA SER A 140 4.17 -1.20 14.89
C SER A 140 3.41 0.01 14.38
N ASP A 141 3.75 1.17 14.94
CA ASP A 141 3.18 2.44 14.51
C ASP A 141 3.60 2.77 13.06
N PRO A 142 2.72 3.41 12.28
CA PRO A 142 3.06 3.91 10.94
C PRO A 142 4.10 5.02 11.01
N ASN A 143 4.92 5.15 9.97
CA ASN A 143 5.82 6.29 9.80
C ASN A 143 5.36 7.14 8.61
N PRO A 144 4.57 8.21 8.84
CA PRO A 144 4.14 9.11 7.76
C PRO A 144 5.28 9.97 7.21
N ASN A 145 6.34 10.19 7.99
CA ASN A 145 7.51 11.00 7.63
C ASN A 145 8.69 10.12 7.18
N ARG A 146 8.37 8.97 6.58
CA ARG A 146 9.36 7.96 6.24
C ARG A 146 10.33 8.46 5.18
N THR A 147 11.61 8.13 5.37
CA THR A 147 12.68 8.44 4.43
C THR A 147 13.48 7.19 4.10
N VAL A 148 14.38 7.26 3.10
CA VAL A 148 15.31 6.17 2.83
C VAL A 148 16.11 5.80 4.08
N LYS A 149 16.54 6.80 4.88
CA LYS A 149 17.33 6.62 6.11
C LYS A 149 16.51 6.07 7.29
N SER A 150 15.24 6.45 7.42
CA SER A 150 14.50 6.26 8.68
C SER A 150 14.46 4.81 9.15
N MET A 151 14.40 3.85 8.23
CA MET A 151 14.44 2.43 8.61
C MET A 151 15.77 1.96 9.19
N ALA A 152 16.88 2.49 8.70
CA ALA A 152 18.19 2.19 9.28
C ALA A 152 18.25 2.73 10.72
N SER A 153 17.73 3.94 10.94
CA SER A 153 17.61 4.53 12.28
C SER A 153 16.69 3.72 13.20
N ASP A 154 15.52 3.30 12.71
CA ASP A 154 14.59 2.44 13.45
C ASP A 154 15.25 1.11 13.88
N ILE A 155 16.02 0.48 12.98
CA ILE A 155 16.76 -0.77 13.27
C ILE A 155 17.90 -0.52 14.27
N GLU A 156 18.59 0.61 14.16
CA GLU A 156 19.65 0.99 15.09
C GLU A 156 19.10 1.19 16.51
N GLU A 157 18.03 1.96 16.66
CA GLU A 157 17.36 2.19 17.93
C GLU A 157 16.80 0.89 18.53
N LEU A 158 16.24 0.01 17.68
CA LEU A 158 15.81 -1.33 18.09
C LEU A 158 16.97 -2.13 18.68
N ALA A 159 18.12 -2.15 17.99
CA ALA A 159 19.29 -2.87 18.45
C ALA A 159 19.85 -2.29 19.77
N ASP A 160 19.83 -0.96 19.92
CA ASP A 160 20.31 -0.28 21.13
C ASP A 160 19.42 -0.55 22.34
N GLN A 161 18.10 -0.41 22.19
CA GLN A 161 17.17 -0.65 23.30
C GLN A 161 17.15 -2.11 23.72
N LEU A 162 17.30 -3.04 22.78
CA LEU A 162 17.43 -4.47 23.08
C LEU A 162 18.83 -4.86 23.54
N LYS A 163 19.78 -3.93 23.55
CA LYS A 163 21.19 -4.13 23.97
C LYS A 163 21.85 -5.26 23.17
N LEU A 164 21.74 -5.21 21.85
CA LEU A 164 22.36 -6.20 20.96
C LEU A 164 23.89 -6.06 20.89
N GLY A 165 24.44 -4.97 21.43
CA GLY A 165 25.86 -4.69 21.45
C GLY A 165 26.27 -3.63 20.42
N SER A 166 27.58 -3.42 20.30
CA SER A 166 28.13 -2.39 19.39
C SER A 166 27.87 -2.74 17.92
N LYS A 167 27.93 -4.03 17.56
CA LYS A 167 27.61 -4.52 16.22
C LYS A 167 26.69 -5.72 16.26
N PHE A 168 25.84 -5.84 15.24
CA PHE A 168 24.91 -6.95 15.04
C PHE A 168 24.83 -7.30 13.55
N TYR A 169 24.28 -8.48 13.24
CA TYR A 169 24.04 -8.89 11.87
C TYR A 169 22.65 -8.46 11.42
N VAL A 170 22.50 -8.16 10.14
CA VAL A 170 21.19 -7.84 9.55
C VAL A 170 20.87 -8.77 8.40
N VAL A 171 19.65 -9.28 8.38
CA VAL A 171 19.18 -10.18 7.32
C VAL A 171 17.84 -9.68 6.82
N GLY A 172 17.70 -9.50 5.51
CA GLY A 172 16.46 -9.01 4.91
C GLY A 172 15.95 -9.93 3.81
N PHE A 173 14.65 -10.25 3.85
CA PHE A 173 13.98 -11.02 2.79
C PHE A 173 13.13 -10.13 1.90
N SER A 174 13.22 -10.28 0.58
CA SER A 174 12.37 -9.55 -0.38
C SER A 174 12.45 -8.04 -0.16
N LEU A 175 11.33 -7.38 0.15
CA LEU A 175 11.31 -5.95 0.48
C LEU A 175 12.18 -5.62 1.70
N GLY A 176 12.31 -6.55 2.65
CA GLY A 176 13.25 -6.45 3.77
C GLY A 176 14.71 -6.46 3.31
N GLY A 177 15.04 -7.20 2.25
CA GLY A 177 16.37 -7.20 1.63
C GLY A 177 16.71 -5.83 1.05
N GLN A 178 15.73 -5.14 0.46
CA GLN A 178 15.90 -3.78 -0.04
C GLN A 178 16.22 -2.77 1.09
N VAL A 179 15.65 -2.96 2.29
CA VAL A 179 15.97 -2.15 3.48
C VAL A 179 17.45 -2.25 3.87
N ILE A 180 18.07 -3.41 3.66
CA ILE A 180 19.47 -3.64 4.05
C ILE A 180 20.43 -2.69 3.33
N TRP A 181 20.12 -2.26 2.10
CA TRP A 181 20.92 -1.23 1.42
C TRP A 181 20.95 0.10 2.19
N SER A 182 19.83 0.48 2.83
CA SER A 182 19.77 1.65 3.69
C SER A 182 20.61 1.45 4.96
N VAL A 183 20.52 0.28 5.59
CA VAL A 183 21.33 -0.07 6.77
C VAL A 183 22.82 0.04 6.46
N LEU A 184 23.26 -0.55 5.34
CA LEU A 184 24.65 -0.50 4.89
C LEU A 184 25.11 0.92 4.56
N LYS A 185 24.21 1.78 4.07
CA LYS A 185 24.54 3.18 3.75
C LYS A 185 24.63 4.07 4.98
N TYR A 186 23.69 3.93 5.93
CA TYR A 186 23.51 4.92 7.00
C TYR A 186 24.04 4.49 8.36
N ILE A 187 24.10 3.19 8.65
CA ILE A 187 24.63 2.67 9.91
C ILE A 187 25.69 1.56 9.71
N PRO A 188 26.61 1.64 8.72
CA PRO A 188 27.58 0.57 8.47
C PRO A 188 28.46 0.26 9.69
N HIS A 189 28.70 1.25 10.55
CA HIS A 189 29.47 1.12 11.78
C HIS A 189 28.82 0.16 12.81
N ARG A 190 27.51 -0.08 12.71
CA ARG A 190 26.73 -1.00 13.56
C ARG A 190 26.60 -2.42 13.00
N VAL A 191 27.04 -2.66 11.77
CA VAL A 191 26.81 -3.93 11.08
C VAL A 191 28.05 -4.82 11.19
N ALA A 192 27.89 -6.00 11.78
CA ALA A 192 28.90 -7.07 11.77
C ALA A 192 28.90 -7.85 10.45
N GLY A 193 27.73 -7.99 9.83
CA GLY A 193 27.53 -8.61 8.53
C GLY A 193 26.09 -8.42 8.04
N ALA A 194 25.88 -8.52 6.75
CA ALA A 194 24.57 -8.33 6.12
C ALA A 194 24.27 -9.44 5.12
N ALA A 195 23.02 -9.92 5.10
CA ALA A 195 22.53 -10.86 4.10
C ALA A 195 21.22 -10.35 3.46
N LEU A 196 21.17 -10.40 2.13
CA LEU A 196 19.99 -10.03 1.34
C LEU A 196 19.46 -11.28 0.65
N ILE A 197 18.26 -11.70 1.00
CA ILE A 197 17.63 -12.91 0.48
C ILE A 197 16.55 -12.48 -0.51
N ALA A 198 16.78 -12.78 -1.80
CA ALA A 198 15.90 -12.42 -2.91
C ALA A 198 15.41 -10.95 -2.84
N PRO A 199 16.31 -9.95 -2.74
CA PRO A 199 15.91 -8.56 -2.50
C PRO A 199 15.07 -8.01 -3.65
N VAL A 200 14.07 -7.18 -3.31
CA VAL A 200 13.37 -6.40 -4.31
C VAL A 200 14.34 -5.39 -4.93
N PHE A 201 14.32 -5.29 -6.25
CA PHE A 201 15.17 -4.38 -7.02
C PHE A 201 14.45 -3.06 -7.34
N ASN A 202 15.17 -1.94 -7.31
CA ASN A 202 14.65 -0.64 -7.74
C ASN A 202 15.24 -0.28 -9.11
N HIS A 203 14.38 -0.24 -10.13
CA HIS A 203 14.75 0.06 -11.51
C HIS A 203 15.19 1.52 -11.75
N TRP A 204 15.00 2.41 -10.79
CA TRP A 204 15.34 3.83 -10.88
C TRP A 204 16.58 4.23 -10.08
N TRP A 205 17.34 3.28 -9.55
CA TRP A 205 18.60 3.59 -8.88
C TRP A 205 19.63 4.21 -9.84
N THR A 206 20.11 5.41 -9.49
CA THR A 206 21.05 6.19 -10.31
C THR A 206 22.42 5.54 -10.47
N GLY A 207 22.75 4.54 -9.65
CA GLY A 207 24.02 3.80 -9.71
C GLY A 207 24.04 2.66 -10.74
N PHE A 208 22.91 2.35 -11.38
CA PHE A 208 22.82 1.27 -12.37
C PHE A 208 22.77 1.80 -13.81
N PRO A 209 23.37 1.10 -14.79
CA PRO A 209 23.26 1.47 -16.20
C PRO A 209 21.79 1.55 -16.64
N ALA A 210 21.38 2.71 -17.16
CA ALA A 210 19.97 2.96 -17.49
C ALA A 210 19.41 1.98 -18.53
N ASN A 211 20.25 1.53 -19.47
CA ASN A 211 19.88 0.51 -20.45
C ASN A 211 19.56 -0.83 -19.78
N LEU A 212 20.39 -1.27 -18.84
CA LEU A 212 20.18 -2.52 -18.11
C LEU A 212 18.96 -2.44 -17.20
N SER A 213 18.81 -1.34 -16.45
CA SER A 213 17.63 -1.12 -15.61
C SER A 213 16.33 -1.14 -16.42
N LYS A 214 16.35 -0.54 -17.61
CA LYS A 214 15.22 -0.55 -18.55
C LYS A 214 14.95 -1.95 -19.09
N GLU A 215 15.98 -2.67 -19.52
CA GLU A 215 15.85 -4.04 -20.02
C GLU A 215 15.21 -4.97 -18.97
N VAL A 216 15.74 -4.96 -17.75
CA VAL A 216 15.20 -5.76 -16.63
C VAL A 216 13.77 -5.33 -16.29
N PHE A 217 13.48 -4.03 -16.33
CA PHE A 217 12.12 -3.53 -16.12
C PHE A 217 11.14 -3.99 -17.20
N GLU A 218 11.58 -4.06 -18.46
CA GLU A 218 10.76 -4.54 -19.59
C GLU A 218 10.50 -6.05 -19.51
N GLN A 219 11.42 -6.81 -18.92
CA GLN A 219 11.25 -8.23 -18.63
C GLN A 219 10.29 -8.51 -17.47
N GLN A 220 9.96 -7.51 -16.63
CA GLN A 220 9.01 -7.68 -15.53
C GLN A 220 7.64 -8.08 -16.08
N THR A 221 7.18 -9.28 -15.68
CA THR A 221 5.87 -9.82 -15.99
C THR A 221 5.07 -10.05 -14.72
N PRO A 222 3.73 -9.95 -14.78
CA PRO A 222 2.90 -9.48 -15.89
C PRO A 222 3.01 -7.97 -16.13
N CYS A 223 2.52 -7.51 -17.29
CA CYS A 223 2.54 -6.08 -17.67
C CYS A 223 1.91 -5.15 -16.62
N SER A 224 0.97 -5.68 -15.83
CA SER A 224 0.33 -4.98 -14.72
C SER A 224 1.30 -4.53 -13.63
N ASP A 225 2.31 -5.34 -13.32
CA ASP A 225 3.32 -5.02 -12.32
C ASP A 225 4.16 -3.83 -12.77
N ARG A 226 4.48 -3.75 -14.06
CA ARG A 226 5.17 -2.58 -14.64
C ARG A 226 4.33 -1.31 -14.50
N TRP A 227 3.04 -1.37 -14.77
CA TRP A 227 2.15 -0.22 -14.59
C TRP A 227 2.02 0.19 -13.13
N ALA A 228 1.84 -0.77 -12.22
CA ALA A 228 1.79 -0.50 -10.79
C ALA A 228 3.09 0.16 -10.28
N LEU A 229 4.26 -0.35 -10.72
CA LEU A 229 5.57 0.23 -10.39
C LEU A 229 5.72 1.65 -10.96
N ARG A 230 5.26 1.92 -12.19
CA ARG A 230 5.29 3.26 -12.80
C ARG A 230 4.39 4.25 -12.04
N VAL A 231 3.16 3.85 -11.71
CA VAL A 231 2.23 4.69 -10.93
C VAL A 231 2.87 5.04 -9.60
N ALA A 232 3.43 4.03 -8.94
CA ALA A 232 4.09 4.26 -7.67
C ALA A 232 5.32 5.19 -7.78
N HIS A 233 6.09 5.10 -8.87
CA HIS A 233 7.28 5.93 -9.08
C HIS A 233 6.94 7.39 -9.41
N TYR A 234 6.12 7.59 -10.43
CA TYR A 234 5.87 8.92 -10.98
C TYR A 234 4.73 9.64 -10.27
N ILE A 235 3.80 8.91 -9.68
CA ILE A 235 2.57 9.45 -9.06
C ILE A 235 2.29 8.73 -7.73
N PRO A 236 3.25 8.72 -6.77
CA PRO A 236 3.13 7.93 -5.54
C PRO A 236 1.87 8.23 -4.72
N TRP A 237 1.35 9.46 -4.79
CA TRP A 237 0.11 9.86 -4.12
C TRP A 237 -1.14 9.15 -4.64
N LEU A 238 -1.12 8.61 -5.87
CA LEU A 238 -2.24 7.88 -6.47
C LEU A 238 -2.19 6.37 -6.18
N THR A 239 -1.08 5.90 -5.61
CA THR A 239 -0.81 4.48 -5.36
C THR A 239 -1.91 3.77 -4.55
N TYR A 240 -2.40 4.42 -3.48
CA TYR A 240 -3.48 3.86 -2.66
C TYR A 240 -4.73 3.63 -3.51
N TRP A 241 -5.15 4.67 -4.24
CA TRP A 241 -6.30 4.61 -5.12
C TRP A 241 -6.14 3.52 -6.18
N TRP A 242 -5.00 3.50 -6.87
CA TRP A 242 -4.70 2.50 -7.90
C TRP A 242 -4.86 1.07 -7.37
N ASN A 243 -4.29 0.79 -6.20
CA ASN A 243 -4.34 -0.53 -5.56
C ASN A 243 -5.70 -0.89 -4.95
N THR A 244 -6.67 0.03 -4.92
CA THR A 244 -8.02 -0.23 -4.40
C THR A 244 -9.07 -0.33 -5.50
N GLN A 245 -8.70 -0.08 -6.77
CA GLN A 245 -9.62 -0.17 -7.89
C GLN A 245 -9.66 -1.59 -8.47
N ASN A 246 -10.86 -2.08 -8.80
CA ASN A 246 -11.05 -3.36 -9.49
C ASN A 246 -10.84 -3.29 -11.01
N TRP A 247 -10.69 -2.08 -11.56
CA TRP A 247 -10.63 -1.85 -13.01
C TRP A 247 -9.20 -1.78 -13.56
N PHE A 248 -8.21 -1.59 -12.69
CA PHE A 248 -6.80 -1.60 -13.06
C PHE A 248 -6.18 -2.94 -12.68
N PRO A 249 -5.17 -3.39 -13.44
CA PRO A 249 -4.59 -4.68 -13.14
C PRO A 249 -3.72 -4.57 -11.88
N TYR A 250 -4.05 -5.39 -10.89
CA TYR A 250 -3.35 -5.44 -9.61
C TYR A 250 -1.89 -5.83 -9.80
N MET A 251 -1.02 -5.35 -8.91
CA MET A 251 0.30 -5.92 -8.80
C MET A 251 0.20 -7.38 -8.31
N SER A 252 0.88 -8.29 -8.98
CA SER A 252 0.82 -9.73 -8.73
C SER A 252 1.06 -10.11 -7.28
N ALA A 253 2.02 -9.45 -6.63
CA ALA A 253 2.31 -9.71 -5.22
C ALA A 253 1.16 -9.27 -4.27
N VAL A 254 0.41 -8.22 -4.61
CA VAL A 254 -0.79 -7.79 -3.85
C VAL A 254 -1.97 -8.73 -4.12
N ALA A 255 -2.12 -9.18 -5.38
CA ALA A 255 -3.16 -10.13 -5.76
C ALA A 255 -2.87 -11.58 -5.30
N HIS A 256 -1.69 -11.83 -4.72
CA HIS A 256 -1.16 -13.18 -4.48
C HIS A 256 -1.24 -14.08 -5.73
N SER A 257 -1.02 -13.50 -6.91
CA SER A 257 -1.06 -14.24 -8.17
C SER A 257 0.11 -15.21 -8.24
N PRO A 258 -0.11 -16.48 -8.66
CA PRO A 258 0.98 -17.41 -8.94
C PRO A 258 1.84 -16.98 -10.15
N ASP A 259 1.46 -15.93 -10.89
CA ASP A 259 2.21 -15.34 -12.00
C ASP A 259 3.54 -14.71 -11.61
N ILE A 260 3.76 -14.45 -10.32
CA ILE A 260 5.06 -14.01 -9.81
C ILE A 260 6.10 -15.15 -9.72
N LEU A 261 5.64 -16.40 -9.73
CA LEU A 261 6.48 -17.57 -9.53
C LEU A 261 6.90 -18.16 -10.88
N SER A 262 8.13 -18.67 -10.94
CA SER A 262 8.54 -19.54 -12.05
C SER A 262 7.67 -20.80 -12.10
N SER A 263 7.65 -21.48 -13.24
CA SER A 263 6.93 -22.76 -13.38
C SER A 263 7.34 -23.77 -12.31
N GLN A 264 8.63 -23.84 -11.98
CA GLN A 264 9.21 -24.72 -10.99
C GLN A 264 8.79 -24.32 -9.57
N ASP A 265 8.81 -23.01 -9.27
CA ASP A 265 8.41 -22.51 -7.95
C ASP A 265 6.92 -22.75 -7.66
N ARG A 266 6.07 -22.74 -8.70
CA ARG A 266 4.63 -23.04 -8.55
C ARG A 266 4.39 -24.44 -8.00
N GLU A 267 5.19 -25.42 -8.42
CA GLU A 267 5.07 -26.81 -7.94
C GLU A 267 5.46 -26.94 -6.46
N ILE A 268 6.44 -26.15 -6.01
CA ILE A 268 6.97 -26.18 -4.64
C ILE A 268 6.08 -25.38 -3.67
N VAL A 269 5.66 -24.17 -4.07
CA VAL A 269 5.00 -23.20 -3.16
C VAL A 269 3.54 -23.55 -2.90
N MET A 270 2.85 -24.25 -3.81
CA MET A 270 1.42 -24.55 -3.66
C MET A 270 1.08 -25.56 -2.55
N LEU A 271 2.05 -26.32 -2.01
CA LEU A 271 1.78 -27.43 -1.08
C LEU A 271 1.89 -27.10 0.44
N PRO A 272 2.90 -26.37 0.97
CA PRO A 272 3.05 -26.21 2.43
C PRO A 272 2.86 -24.79 3.00
N LEU A 273 3.20 -23.73 2.26
CA LEU A 273 3.35 -22.37 2.82
C LEU A 273 2.02 -21.68 3.20
N ARG A 274 0.90 -22.06 2.56
CA ARG A 274 -0.42 -21.48 2.87
C ARG A 274 -0.99 -21.91 4.23
N GLN A 275 -0.63 -23.09 4.74
CA GLN A 275 -1.24 -23.64 5.96
C GLN A 275 -0.65 -22.98 7.23
N ALA A 276 0.66 -22.73 7.26
CA ALA A 276 1.34 -22.09 8.39
C ALA A 276 0.96 -20.62 8.58
N ARG A 277 0.51 -19.94 7.53
CA ARG A 277 0.16 -18.50 7.55
C ARG A 277 -1.16 -18.22 8.28
N LYS A 278 -2.10 -19.17 8.30
CA LYS A 278 -3.45 -19.00 8.86
C LYS A 278 -3.45 -18.54 10.32
N THR A 279 -2.49 -18.98 11.13
CA THR A 279 -2.44 -18.73 12.58
C THR A 279 -2.15 -17.26 12.95
N TYR A 280 -1.52 -16.48 12.07
CA TYR A 280 -1.16 -15.07 12.32
C TYR A 280 -1.55 -14.14 11.16
N MET A 281 -2.40 -14.61 10.23
CA MET A 281 -2.92 -13.79 9.12
C MET A 281 -3.59 -12.50 9.59
N VAL A 282 -4.20 -12.48 10.79
CA VAL A 282 -4.79 -11.26 11.38
C VAL A 282 -3.78 -10.13 11.56
N HIS A 283 -2.50 -10.45 11.75
CA HIS A 283 -1.42 -9.47 11.89
C HIS A 283 -0.83 -9.04 10.53
N ALA A 284 -0.95 -9.86 9.49
CA ALA A 284 -0.48 -9.55 8.13
C ALA A 284 -1.55 -8.80 7.29
N ASN A 285 -2.84 -9.15 7.44
CA ASN A 285 -3.92 -8.75 6.53
C ASN A 285 -4.45 -7.32 6.74
N HIS A 286 -4.12 -6.62 7.83
CA HIS A 286 -4.70 -5.29 8.08
C HIS A 286 -4.20 -4.21 7.10
N PHE A 287 -3.11 -4.47 6.36
CA PHE A 287 -2.38 -3.42 5.64
C PHE A 287 -2.20 -3.64 4.14
N ILE A 288 -2.80 -4.68 3.54
CA ILE A 288 -2.77 -4.91 2.07
C ILE A 288 -3.39 -3.72 1.28
N LYS A 289 -4.06 -2.79 1.97
CA LYS A 289 -4.61 -1.55 1.40
C LYS A 289 -3.81 -0.29 1.73
N ALA A 290 -2.63 -0.34 2.32
CA ALA A 290 -1.92 0.88 2.72
C ALA A 290 -0.90 1.37 1.66
N PRO A 291 -0.81 2.68 1.38
CA PRO A 291 0.10 3.26 0.38
C PRO A 291 1.58 3.12 0.72
N PHE A 292 1.91 2.66 1.92
CA PHE A 292 3.29 2.53 2.41
C PHE A 292 4.11 1.45 1.68
N PHE A 293 3.47 0.68 0.81
CA PHE A 293 4.10 -0.37 0.01
C PHE A 293 5.28 0.15 -0.84
N PHE A 294 5.18 1.36 -1.37
CA PHE A 294 6.06 1.80 -2.45
C PHE A 294 7.16 2.79 -2.07
N PHE A 295 7.19 3.32 -0.83
CA PHE A 295 8.27 4.22 -0.39
C PHE A 295 9.65 3.55 -0.25
N TYR A 296 9.72 2.23 -0.40
CA TYR A 296 10.99 1.51 -0.52
C TYR A 296 11.49 1.45 -1.97
N LEU A 297 10.63 1.67 -2.95
CA LEU A 297 11.01 1.65 -4.36
C LEU A 297 11.48 3.02 -4.87
N PHE A 298 11.47 4.08 -4.03
CA PHE A 298 11.82 5.46 -4.40
C PHE A 298 12.71 6.14 -3.37
#